data_AF-A0A8C3SF29-F1
#
_entry.id   AF-A0A8C3SF29-F1
#
_cell.length_a   1.000
_cell.length_b   1.000
_cell.length_c   1.000
_cell.angle_alpha   90.00
_cell.angle_beta   90.00
_cell.angle_gamma   90.00
#
_symmetry.space_group_name_H-M   'P 1'
#
loop_
_entity.id
_entity.type
_entity.pdbx_description
1 polymer ?
#
loop_
_entity_poly.entity_id
_entity_poly.type
_entity_poly.pdbx_seq_one_letter_code
_entity_poly.pdbx_strand_id
1 'polypeptide(L)'
;TVPFALASPSAGAVTRVSVESPLRAQEQEEQRREFEALWGGRDMATESGEDASEDTCIICLTQPRECVLLCCGHVCCCFGCYEALPSHTCPICRSPIDRVVPLYQA
;
A
#
# COMPACT_ATOMS: atom_id res chain seq x y z
N THR A 1 -25.65 60.47 -17.29
CA THR A 1 -24.44 59.66 -17.53
C THR A 1 -24.04 58.96 -16.25
N VAL A 2 -24.55 57.73 -16.07
CA VAL A 2 -24.05 56.72 -15.14
C VAL A 2 -24.54 55.37 -15.67
N PRO A 3 -23.66 54.45 -16.05
CA PRO A 3 -24.03 53.08 -16.35
C PRO A 3 -23.87 52.25 -15.08
N PHE A 4 -24.89 51.52 -14.65
CA PHE A 4 -24.60 50.34 -13.84
C PHE A 4 -25.53 49.21 -14.23
N ALA A 5 -24.88 48.13 -14.62
CA ALA A 5 -25.41 47.03 -15.36
C ALA A 5 -26.54 46.31 -14.62
N LEU A 6 -27.60 46.02 -15.37
CA LEU A 6 -28.60 45.04 -15.02
C LEU A 6 -27.91 43.67 -14.98
N ALA A 7 -27.56 43.19 -13.79
CA ALA A 7 -27.14 41.81 -13.60
C ALA A 7 -28.37 40.91 -13.73
N SER A 8 -28.62 40.41 -14.94
CA SER A 8 -29.43 39.21 -15.17
C SER A 8 -28.49 38.00 -15.18
N PRO A 9 -28.50 37.13 -14.15
CA PRO A 9 -27.92 35.80 -14.29
C PRO A 9 -28.95 34.92 -15.00
N SER A 10 -28.74 34.81 -16.30
CA SER A 10 -29.35 33.85 -17.19
C SER A 10 -28.89 32.43 -16.87
N ALA A 11 -29.79 31.50 -17.20
CA ALA A 11 -29.54 30.10 -17.57
C ALA A 11 -28.91 29.20 -16.50
N GLY A 12 -29.69 28.19 -16.11
CA GLY A 12 -29.32 27.14 -15.19
C GLY A 12 -27.98 26.50 -15.51
N ALA A 13 -27.12 26.48 -14.51
CA ALA A 13 -25.99 25.57 -14.47
C ALA A 13 -26.54 24.16 -14.21
N VAL A 14 -26.85 23.46 -15.29
CA VAL A 14 -26.94 22.00 -15.23
C VAL A 14 -25.53 21.53 -14.88
N THR A 15 -25.30 21.20 -13.62
CA THR A 15 -24.11 20.46 -13.23
C THR A 15 -24.22 19.14 -13.96
N ARG A 16 -23.40 18.97 -15.01
CA ARG A 16 -23.21 17.69 -15.66
C ARG A 16 -22.60 16.78 -14.60
N VAL A 17 -23.44 16.06 -13.87
CA VAL A 17 -23.00 14.84 -13.22
C VAL A 17 -22.58 13.96 -14.37
N SER A 18 -21.27 13.91 -14.61
CA SER A 18 -20.70 12.87 -15.46
C SER A 18 -21.10 11.57 -14.82
N VAL A 19 -22.12 10.93 -15.40
CA VAL A 19 -22.42 9.52 -15.18
C VAL A 19 -21.29 8.74 -15.83
N GLU A 20 -20.11 8.78 -15.19
CA GLU A 20 -19.04 7.85 -15.50
C GLU A 20 -19.64 6.48 -15.22
N SER A 21 -19.84 5.73 -16.30
CA SER A 21 -20.76 4.61 -16.43
C SER A 21 -20.75 3.68 -15.20
N PRO A 22 -21.93 3.29 -14.66
CA PRO A 22 -22.04 2.40 -13.48
C PRO A 22 -21.30 1.06 -13.63
N LEU A 23 -20.99 0.68 -14.87
CA LEU A 23 -20.19 -0.48 -15.25
C LEU A 23 -18.77 -0.46 -14.66
N ARG A 24 -18.09 0.70 -14.64
CA ARG A 24 -16.70 0.79 -14.13
C ARG A 24 -16.61 0.59 -12.62
N ALA A 25 -17.65 0.98 -11.88
CA ALA A 25 -17.73 0.76 -10.45
C ALA A 25 -18.03 -0.71 -10.12
N GLN A 26 -18.89 -1.36 -10.92
CA GLN A 26 -19.18 -2.80 -10.79
C GLN A 26 -17.95 -3.66 -11.13
N GLU A 27 -17.22 -3.32 -12.19
CA GLU A 27 -15.97 -4.01 -12.57
C GLU A 27 -14.93 -3.93 -11.44
N GLN A 28 -14.73 -2.75 -10.82
CA GLN A 28 -13.79 -2.62 -9.70
C GLN A 28 -14.19 -3.43 -8.46
N GLU A 29 -15.48 -3.55 -8.18
CA GLU A 29 -15.96 -4.33 -7.05
C GLU A 29 -15.86 -5.83 -7.31
N GLU A 30 -16.15 -6.29 -8.53
CA GLU A 30 -15.88 -7.66 -8.95
C GLU A 30 -14.38 -7.98 -8.86
N GLN A 31 -13.52 -7.05 -9.27
CA GLN A 31 -12.06 -7.18 -9.17
C GLN A 31 -11.57 -7.32 -7.72
N ARG A 32 -12.18 -6.58 -6.79
CA ARG A 32 -11.87 -6.70 -5.37
C ARG A 32 -12.34 -8.04 -4.80
N ARG A 33 -13.53 -8.50 -5.21
CA ARG A 33 -14.11 -9.77 -4.76
C ARG A 33 -13.35 -10.98 -5.30
N GLU A 34 -12.89 -10.95 -6.55
CA GLU A 34 -12.05 -12.03 -7.11
C GLU A 34 -10.71 -12.11 -6.38
N PHE A 35 -10.07 -10.96 -6.10
CA PHE A 35 -8.82 -10.89 -5.37
C PHE A 35 -8.98 -11.47 -3.95
N GLU A 36 -10.02 -11.06 -3.24
CA GLU A 36 -10.30 -11.55 -1.88
C GLU A 36 -10.70 -13.04 -1.85
N ALA A 37 -11.35 -13.56 -2.90
CA ALA A 37 -11.66 -14.98 -3.03
C ALA A 37 -10.41 -15.84 -3.33
N LEU A 38 -9.46 -15.32 -4.11
CA LEU A 38 -8.20 -15.98 -4.44
C LEU A 38 -7.16 -15.89 -3.31
N TRP A 39 -7.19 -14.82 -2.53
CA TRP A 39 -6.20 -14.52 -1.47
C TRP A 39 -6.70 -14.82 -0.05
N GLY A 40 -8.01 -14.78 0.21
CA GLY A 40 -8.61 -14.95 1.54
C GLY A 40 -8.47 -16.34 2.18
N GLY A 41 -7.82 -17.28 1.49
CA GLY A 41 -7.60 -18.65 1.96
C GLY A 41 -6.17 -18.99 2.40
N ARG A 42 -5.28 -17.99 2.53
CA ARG A 42 -3.92 -18.18 3.07
C ARG A 42 -3.77 -17.81 4.55
N ASP A 43 -4.87 -17.45 5.20
CA ASP A 43 -4.93 -17.48 6.65
C ASP A 43 -4.99 -18.96 7.09
N MET A 44 -3.99 -19.37 7.88
CA MET A 44 -3.74 -20.72 8.42
C MET A 44 -3.03 -21.78 7.56
N ALA A 45 -1.70 -21.73 7.61
CA ALA A 45 -0.80 -22.89 7.77
C ALA A 45 0.60 -22.30 8.05
N THR A 46 1.35 -22.58 9.12
CA THR A 46 1.44 -23.71 10.07
C THR A 46 2.45 -23.27 11.14
N GLU A 47 2.17 -23.35 12.45
CA GLU A 47 2.43 -24.47 13.36
C GLU A 47 3.54 -24.13 14.38
N SER A 48 3.18 -24.33 15.65
CA SER A 48 4.03 -24.59 16.81
C SER A 48 5.54 -24.35 16.66
N GLY A 49 5.99 -23.23 17.21
CA GLY A 49 7.37 -23.02 17.60
C GLY A 49 7.49 -21.58 18.10
N GLU A 50 8.19 -21.38 19.20
CA GLU A 50 8.48 -20.08 19.83
C GLU A 50 9.23 -19.06 18.91
N ASP A 51 9.22 -19.24 17.59
CA ASP A 51 10.09 -18.60 16.58
C ASP A 51 9.34 -17.74 15.55
N ALA A 52 8.00 -17.83 15.42
CA ALA A 52 7.24 -17.06 14.41
C ALA A 52 7.28 -15.52 14.58
N SER A 53 7.79 -15.05 15.73
CA SER A 53 8.06 -13.64 15.98
C SER A 53 9.32 -13.16 15.24
N GLU A 54 10.21 -14.08 14.89
CA GLU A 54 11.51 -13.80 14.28
C GLU A 54 11.44 -13.67 12.75
N ASP A 55 10.39 -14.18 12.11
CA ASP A 55 10.22 -14.06 10.65
C ASP A 55 9.27 -12.93 10.23
N THR A 56 8.67 -12.22 11.17
CA THR A 56 7.70 -11.14 10.88
C THR A 56 8.39 -9.78 10.84
N CYS A 57 8.03 -8.94 9.87
CA CYS A 57 8.52 -7.55 9.73
C CYS A 57 8.35 -6.78 11.04
N ILE A 58 9.45 -6.25 11.58
CA ILE A 58 9.43 -5.57 12.89
C ILE A 58 8.73 -4.21 12.85
N ILE A 59 8.39 -3.71 11.66
CA ILE A 59 7.78 -2.40 11.46
C ILE A 59 6.25 -2.53 11.39
N CYS A 60 5.71 -3.38 10.52
CA CYS A 60 4.26 -3.55 10.36
C CYS A 60 3.69 -4.71 11.17
N LEU A 61 4.53 -5.64 11.64
CA LEU A 61 4.11 -6.84 12.40
C LEU A 61 3.02 -7.68 11.71
N THR A 62 2.86 -7.51 10.39
CA THR A 62 1.77 -8.11 9.61
C THR A 62 2.30 -8.96 8.45
N GLN A 63 3.42 -8.54 7.84
CA GLN A 63 4.03 -9.22 6.70
C GLN A 63 5.34 -9.89 7.11
N PRO A 64 5.77 -10.97 6.43
CA PRO A 64 7.05 -11.62 6.68
C PRO A 64 8.24 -10.73 6.27
N ARG A 65 9.43 -11.04 6.80
CA ARG A 65 10.69 -10.39 6.44
C ARG A 65 11.18 -10.95 5.11
N GLU A 66 10.98 -10.17 4.06
CA GLU A 66 11.37 -10.52 2.70
C GLU A 66 12.58 -9.73 2.19
N CYS A 67 13.16 -8.84 3.00
CA CYS A 67 14.24 -7.94 2.55
C CYS A 67 15.54 -8.13 3.33
N VAL A 68 16.64 -8.31 2.62
CA VAL A 68 18.01 -8.24 3.16
C VAL A 68 18.58 -6.85 2.92
N LEU A 69 18.98 -6.17 3.99
CA LEU A 69 19.58 -4.83 3.93
C LEU A 69 21.09 -4.91 3.63
N LEU A 70 21.50 -4.62 2.40
CA LEU A 70 22.92 -4.61 2.03
C LEU A 70 23.64 -3.44 2.72
N CYS A 71 24.92 -3.66 3.08
CA CYS A 71 25.79 -2.90 4.01
C CYS A 71 25.76 -3.37 5.47
N CYS A 72 24.66 -3.90 5.98
CA CYS A 72 24.61 -4.43 7.36
C CYS A 72 24.15 -5.89 7.46
N GLY A 73 23.50 -6.43 6.43
CA GLY A 73 23.06 -7.82 6.35
C GLY A 73 21.81 -8.16 7.18
N HIS A 74 21.20 -7.18 7.87
CA HIS A 74 20.02 -7.45 8.69
C HIS A 74 18.79 -7.73 7.84
N VAL A 75 18.02 -8.72 8.27
CA VAL A 75 16.73 -9.11 7.71
C VAL A 75 15.68 -8.75 8.76
N CYS A 76 14.98 -7.63 8.56
CA CYS A 76 14.13 -7.06 9.60
C CYS A 76 12.79 -6.50 9.12
N CYS A 77 12.65 -6.25 7.82
CA CYS A 77 11.44 -5.61 7.27
C CYS A 77 10.93 -6.28 6.00
N CYS A 78 9.66 -6.06 5.71
CA CYS A 78 9.06 -6.32 4.42
C CYS A 78 9.39 -5.20 3.42
N PHE A 79 9.12 -5.45 2.13
CA PHE A 79 9.43 -4.51 1.06
C PHE A 79 8.66 -3.19 1.19
N GLY A 80 7.36 -3.27 1.51
CA GLY A 80 6.53 -2.07 1.71
C GLY A 80 7.01 -1.20 2.87
N CYS A 81 7.47 -1.81 3.97
CA CYS A 81 8.05 -1.05 5.09
C CYS A 81 9.44 -0.51 4.78
N TYR A 82 10.23 -1.19 3.96
CA TYR A 82 11.52 -0.68 3.50
C TYR A 82 11.34 0.59 2.65
N GLU A 83 10.40 0.59 1.70
CA GLU A 83 10.12 1.77 0.86
C GLU A 83 9.60 2.97 1.67
N ALA A 84 8.88 2.70 2.76
CA ALA A 84 8.37 3.73 3.65
C ALA A 84 9.44 4.31 4.62
N LEU A 85 10.68 3.80 4.62
CA LEU A 85 11.74 4.31 5.50
C LEU A 85 12.20 5.71 5.05
N PRO A 86 12.07 6.74 5.90
CA PRO A 86 12.41 8.11 5.52
C PRO A 86 13.92 8.36 5.35
N SER A 87 14.77 7.55 5.99
CA SER A 87 16.22 7.76 6.06
C SER A 87 17.05 6.64 5.44
N HIS A 88 16.43 5.59 4.88
CA HIS A 88 17.12 4.39 4.39
C HIS A 88 18.22 3.89 5.34
N THR A 89 17.93 3.88 6.64
CA THR A 89 18.82 3.36 7.69
C THR A 89 18.25 2.08 8.27
N CYS A 90 19.11 1.12 8.55
CA CYS A 90 18.71 -0.12 9.19
C CYS A 90 18.07 0.14 10.56
N PRO A 91 16.85 -0.36 10.84
CA PRO A 91 16.19 -0.16 12.13
C PRO A 91 16.89 -0.88 13.29
N ILE A 92 17.73 -1.87 12.99
CA ILE A 92 18.48 -2.64 14.00
C ILE A 92 19.81 -1.95 14.36
N CYS A 93 20.67 -1.71 13.37
CA CYS A 93 22.03 -1.22 13.63
C CYS A 93 22.27 0.24 13.23
N ARG A 94 21.26 0.92 12.66
CA ARG A 94 21.30 2.32 12.21
C ARG A 94 22.31 2.61 11.09
N SER A 95 22.91 1.59 10.51
CA SER A 95 23.78 1.72 9.34
C SER A 95 22.97 2.17 8.11
N PRO A 96 23.57 2.97 7.21
CA PRO A 96 22.94 3.31 5.94
C PRO A 96 22.76 2.06 5.07
N ILE A 97 21.63 1.99 4.37
CA ILE A 97 21.29 0.91 3.44
C ILE A 97 21.68 1.36 2.04
N ASP A 98 22.60 0.67 1.37
CA ASP A 98 22.96 0.98 -0.03
C ASP A 98 21.91 0.39 -0.98
N ARG A 99 21.50 -0.85 -0.72
CA ARG A 99 20.59 -1.65 -1.57
C ARG A 99 19.82 -2.67 -0.74
N VAL A 100 18.73 -3.17 -1.30
CA VAL A 100 17.94 -4.28 -0.74
C VAL A 100 17.83 -5.41 -1.75
N VAL A 101 17.88 -6.64 -1.25
CA VAL A 101 17.70 -7.86 -2.05
C VAL A 101 16.54 -8.66 -1.44
N PRO A 102 15.61 -9.18 -2.26
CA PRO A 102 14.56 -10.07 -1.77
C PRO A 102 15.17 -11.38 -1.23
N LEU A 103 14.71 -11.80 -0.06
CA LEU A 103 15.09 -13.05 0.57
C LEU A 103 14.30 -14.20 -0.07
N TYR A 104 15.02 -15.19 -0.62
CA TYR A 104 14.42 -16.44 -1.08
C TYR A 104 14.50 -17.49 0.02
N GLN A 105 13.38 -17.78 0.69
CA GLN A 105 13.23 -18.96 1.55
C GLN A 105 12.88 -20.17 0.66
N ALA A 106 13.75 -21.18 0.67
CA ALA A 106 13.61 -22.43 -0.09
C ALA A 106 12.90 -23.50 0.72
#